data_AF-L8EUI9-F1
#
_entry.id   AF-L8EUI9-F1
#
_cell.length_a   1.000
_cell.length_b   1.000
_cell.length_c   1.000
_cell.angle_alpha   90.00
_cell.angle_beta   90.00
_cell.angle_gamma   90.00
#
_symmetry.space_group_name_H-M   'P 1'
#
loop_
_entity.id
_entity.type
_entity.pdbx_description
1 polymer ?
#
loop_
_entity_poly.entity_id
_entity_poly.type
_entity_poly.pdbx_seq_one_letter_code
_entity_poly.pdbx_strand_id
1 'polypeptide(L)' 'MTADALPRERRDLLERGLAKLALDPYHELTAHIGTHEDNRKAQVAPGLLIEYVVARGLIVVMAVEVFDDVLLDD' A
#
# COMPACT_ATOMS: atom_id res chain seq x y z
N MET A 1 -13.02 -5.00 5.04
CA MET A 1 -12.07 -5.67 5.97
C MET A 1 -11.15 -4.60 6.54
N THR A 2 -10.91 -4.55 7.85
CA THR A 2 -9.93 -3.62 8.45
C THR A 2 -8.55 -4.28 8.49
N ALA A 3 -7.47 -3.50 8.61
CA ALA A 3 -6.12 -4.06 8.71
C ALA A 3 -5.97 -5.07 9.87
N ASP A 4 -6.70 -4.87 10.98
CA ASP A 4 -6.70 -5.80 12.12
C ASP A 4 -7.40 -7.13 11.84
N ALA A 5 -8.21 -7.23 10.79
CA ALA A 5 -8.85 -8.47 10.37
C ALA A 5 -7.97 -9.32 9.42
N LEU A 6 -6.78 -8.82 9.03
CA LEU A 6 -5.85 -9.58 8.21
C LEU A 6 -5.27 -10.77 8.98
N PRO A 7 -5.06 -11.92 8.30
CA PRO A 7 -4.22 -13.00 8.84
C PRO A 7 -2.86 -12.45 9.27
N ARG A 8 -2.32 -12.98 10.37
CA ARG A 8 -1.07 -12.48 10.98
C ARG A 8 0.08 -12.34 9.97
N GLU A 9 0.26 -13.33 9.10
CA GLU A 9 1.29 -13.29 8.08
C GLU A 9 1.12 -12.10 7.11
N ARG A 10 -0.11 -11.80 6.69
CA ARG A 10 -0.39 -10.64 5.84
C ARG A 10 -0.20 -9.33 6.57
N ARG A 11 -0.53 -9.28 7.86
CA ARG A 11 -0.24 -8.11 8.70
C ARG A 11 1.27 -7.84 8.78
N ASP A 12 2.07 -8.89 9.00
CA ASP A 12 3.54 -8.76 9.05
C ASP A 12 4.11 -8.23 7.72
N LEU A 13 3.56 -8.68 6.57
CA LEU A 13 3.93 -8.17 5.25
C LEU A 13 3.53 -6.71 5.05
N LEU A 14 2.32 -6.33 5.47
CA LEU A 14 1.83 -4.95 5.42
C LEU A 14 2.73 -4.02 6.24
N GLU A 15 3.06 -4.39 7.48
CA GLU A 15 3.92 -3.59 8.37
C GLU A 15 5.32 -3.41 7.78
N ARG A 16 5.93 -4.47 7.22
CA ARG A 16 7.22 -4.38 6.54
C ARG A 16 7.17 -3.51 5.29
N GLY A 17 6.08 -3.59 4.53
CA GLY A 17 5.81 -2.75 3.36
C GLY A 17 5.74 -1.28 3.72
N LEU A 18 4.92 -0.94 4.72
CA LEU A 18 4.78 0.41 5.25
C LEU A 18 6.10 0.97 5.76
N ALA A 19 6.90 0.15 6.47
CA ALA A 19 8.23 0.57 6.93
C ALA A 19 9.17 0.93 5.78
N LYS A 20 9.15 0.17 4.67
CA LYS A 20 9.93 0.50 3.47
C LYS A 20 9.48 1.80 2.83
N LEU A 21 8.17 1.98 2.67
CA LEU A 21 7.62 3.22 2.12
C LEU A 21 7.94 4.42 3.00
N ALA A 22 7.85 4.29 4.33
CA ALA A 22 8.19 5.37 5.27
C ALA A 22 9.65 5.81 5.16
N LEU A 23 10.56 4.90 4.81
CA LEU A 23 11.98 5.21 4.59
C LEU A 23 12.23 5.85 3.22
N ASP A 24 11.54 5.36 2.18
CA ASP A 24 11.66 5.87 0.81
C ASP A 24 10.27 5.99 0.14
N PRO A 25 9.55 7.10 0.37
CA PRO A 25 8.22 7.29 -0.19
C PRO A 25 8.21 7.48 -1.70
N TYR A 26 9.38 7.71 -2.34
CA TYR A 26 9.48 7.91 -3.78
C TYR A 26 10.20 6.75 -4.47
N HIS A 27 10.30 5.59 -3.80
CA HIS A 27 10.95 4.39 -4.30
C HIS A 27 10.52 4.07 -5.75
N GLU A 28 11.45 3.59 -6.57
CA GLU A 28 11.25 3.39 -8.02
C GLU A 28 10.07 2.46 -8.39
N LEU A 29 9.70 1.56 -7.47
CA LEU A 29 8.56 0.64 -7.62
C LEU A 29 7.21 1.27 -7.23
N THR A 30 7.20 2.54 -6.84
CA THR A 30 5.99 3.31 -6.56
C THR A 30 5.52 3.99 -7.84
N ALA A 31 4.21 4.01 -8.08
CA ALA A 31 3.60 4.70 -9.21
C ALA A 31 2.89 5.97 -8.72
N HIS A 32 3.06 7.08 -9.42
CA HIS A 32 2.24 8.27 -9.23
C HIS A 32 0.79 8.00 -9.62
N ILE A 33 -0.18 8.54 -8.87
CA ILE A 33 -1.61 8.41 -9.15
C ILE A 33 -2.32 9.76 -9.12
N GLY A 34 -3.24 9.97 -10.06
CA GLY A 34 -4.04 11.20 -10.13
C GLY A 34 -3.24 12.40 -10.63
N THR A 35 -3.61 13.60 -10.15
CA THR A 35 -3.08 14.89 -10.62
C THR A 35 -2.14 15.58 -9.62
N HIS A 36 -1.95 15.01 -8.44
CA HIS A 36 -1.08 15.56 -7.40
C HIS A 36 0.20 14.73 -7.29
N GLU A 37 1.34 15.38 -7.50
CA GLU A 37 2.67 14.75 -7.64
C GLU A 37 3.04 13.83 -6.47
N ASP A 38 2.47 14.10 -5.30
CA ASP A 38 2.73 13.38 -4.05
C ASP A 38 1.79 12.18 -3.81
N ASN A 39 0.76 11.99 -4.63
CA ASN A 39 -0.12 10.85 -4.55
C ASN A 39 0.52 9.65 -5.24
N ARG A 40 0.63 8.54 -4.52
CA ARG A 40 1.35 7.36 -4.98
C ARG A 40 0.62 6.08 -4.63
N LYS A 41 0.92 5.02 -5.37
CA LYS A 41 0.57 3.65 -5.00
C LYS A 41 1.76 2.71 -5.12
N ALA A 42 1.76 1.66 -4.33
CA ALA A 42 2.77 0.61 -4.42
C ALA A 42 2.19 -0.74 -4.01
N GLN A 43 2.54 -1.78 -4.76
CA GLN A 43 2.29 -3.15 -4.33
C GLN A 43 3.43 -3.58 -3.40
N VAL A 44 3.14 -3.68 -2.10
CA VAL A 44 4.16 -3.96 -1.08
C VAL A 44 4.39 -5.46 -0.86
N ALA A 45 3.41 -6.27 -1.25
CA ALA A 45 3.46 -7.72 -1.27
C ALA A 45 2.40 -8.27 -2.25
N PRO A 46 2.46 -9.56 -2.66
CA PRO A 46 1.41 -10.18 -3.45
C PRO A 46 0.03 -9.96 -2.80
N GLY A 47 -0.92 -9.45 -3.59
CA GLY A 47 -2.27 -9.17 -3.11
C GLY A 47 -2.41 -8.02 -2.09
N LEU A 48 -1.36 -7.21 -1.85
CA LEU A 48 -1.40 -6.04 -0.97
C LEU A 48 -0.91 -4.79 -1.70
N LEU A 49 -1.85 -3.90 -2.02
CA LEU A 49 -1.58 -2.59 -2.62
C LEU A 49 -1.86 -1.48 -1.59
N ILE A 50 -0.98 -0.48 -1.55
CA ILE A 50 -1.14 0.69 -0.70
C ILE A 50 -1.24 1.92 -1.58
N GLU A 51 -2.30 2.70 -1.40
CA GLU A 51 -2.40 4.07 -1.91
C GLU A 51 -2.12 5.04 -0.77
N TYR A 52 -1.26 6.02 -1.03
CA TYR A 52 -0.82 6.97 -0.02
C TYR A 52 -0.45 8.32 -0.64
N VAL A 53 -0.39 9.33 0.22
CA VAL A 53 0.12 10.67 -0.13
C VAL A 53 1.31 11.01 0.75
N VAL A 54 2.32 11.66 0.16
CA VAL A 54 3.43 12.24 0.90
C VAL A 54 3.08 13.68 1.25
N ALA A 55 2.99 14.01 2.54
CA ALA A 55 2.63 15.35 2.97
C ALA A 55 3.49 15.77 4.17
N ARG A 56 4.27 16.85 4.01
CA ARG A 56 5.08 17.45 5.09
C ARG A 56 6.00 16.44 5.80
N GLY A 57 6.62 15.53 5.03
CA GLY A 57 7.51 14.49 5.56
C GLY A 57 6.79 13.31 6.21
N LEU A 58 5.46 13.23 6.10
CA LEU A 58 4.65 12.10 6.53
C LEU A 58 4.13 11.34 5.32
N ILE A 59 3.87 10.06 5.52
CA ILE A 59 3.03 9.27 4.62
C ILE A 59 1.66 9.16 5.26
N VAL A 60 0.63 9.56 4.51
CA VAL A 60 -0.77 9.34 4.89
C VAL A 60 -1.30 8.23 4.00
N VAL A 61 -1.56 7.07 4.59
CA VAL A 61 -2.17 5.93 3.90
C VAL A 61 -3.64 6.23 3.68
N MET A 62 -4.05 6.29 2.42
CA MET A 62 -5.42 6.57 2.01
C MET A 62 -6.22 5.28 1.88
N ALA A 63 -5.60 4.24 1.33
CA ALA A 63 -6.21 2.93 1.19
C ALA A 63 -5.18 1.80 1.35
N VAL A 64 -5.64 0.69 1.93
CA VAL A 64 -4.98 -0.61 1.86
C VAL A 64 -5.94 -1.54 1.14
N GLU A 65 -5.56 -1.96 -0.05
CA GLU A 65 -6.35 -2.88 -0.87
C GLU A 65 -5.77 -4.28 -0.72
N VAL A 66 -6.67 -5.22 -0.38
CA VAL A 66 -6.34 -6.62 -0.17
C VAL A 66 -7.07 -7.43 -1.23
N PHE A 67 -6.31 -8.08 -2.09
CA PHE A 67 -6.80 -8.97 -3.14
C PHE A 67 -6.56 -10.42 -2.68
N ASP A 68 -7.60 -11.01 -2.11
CA ASP A 68 -7.61 -12.41 -1.69
C ASP A 68 -8.46 -13.26 -2.64
N ASP A 69 -9.59 -12.70 -3.09
CA ASP A 69 -10.50 -13.33 -4.03
C ASP A 69 -10.50 -12.57 -5.36
N VAL A 70 -10.64 -13.31 -6.45
CA VAL A 70 -10.92 -12.77 -7.79
C VAL A 70 -12.44 -12.82 -8.02
N LEU A 71 -12.96 -11.83 -8.73
CA LEU A 71 -14.40 -11.76 -9.03
C LEU A 71 -14.79 -12.70 -10.19
N LEU A 72 -13.83 -13.08 -11.01
CA LEU A 72 -13.99 -13.95 -12.17
C LEU A 72 -12.99 -15.11 -12.02
N ASP A 73 -13.53 -16.33 -11.91
CA ASP A 73 -12.76 -17.57 -11.69
C ASP A 73 -12.95 -18.54 -12.88
N ASP A 74 -13.48 -18.02 -14.00
CA ASP A 74 -13.89 -18.77 -15.19
C ASP A 74 -12.76 -18.92 -16.22
#